data_AF-A0A7J2PL51-F1
#
_entry.id   AF-A0A7J2PL51-F1
#
_cell.length_a   1.000
_cell.length_b   1.000
_cell.length_c   1.000
_cell.angle_alpha   90.00
_cell.angle_beta   90.00
_cell.angle_gamma   90.00
#
_symmetry.space_group_name_H-M   'P 1'
#
loop_
_entity.id
_entity.type
_entity.pdbx_description
1 polymer ?
#
loop_
_entity_poly.entity_id
_entity_poly.type
_entity_poly.pdbx_seq_one_letter_code
_entity_poly.pdbx_strand_id
1 'polypeptide(L)'
;MTIVDIENQISLVELIKGVLPSELKRFTRKYIEDHKFLTLKDISYSFIDTYYSFPILRHERLNLIHILNRKLGRLISELMKESLIERFNVKTYKRVDL
;
A
#
# COMPACT_ATOMS: atom_id res chain seq x y z
N MET A 1 21.62 15.46 -7.79
CA MET A 1 20.91 15.06 -6.57
C MET A 1 21.53 15.84 -5.43
N THR A 2 20.79 16.77 -4.85
CA THR A 2 21.29 17.63 -3.77
C THR A 2 21.21 16.90 -2.43
N ILE A 3 21.94 17.35 -1.41
CA ILE A 3 21.86 16.79 -0.05
C ILE A 3 20.42 16.84 0.49
N VAL A 4 19.68 17.90 0.16
CA VAL A 4 18.26 18.09 0.52
C VAL A 4 17.37 17.01 -0.11
N ASP A 5 17.66 16.57 -1.33
CA ASP A 5 16.91 15.48 -1.97
C ASP A 5 17.13 14.16 -1.23
N ILE A 6 18.35 13.89 -0.76
CA ILE A 6 18.70 12.66 -0.03
C ILE A 6 18.04 12.62 1.36
N GLU A 7 18.04 13.73 2.09
CA GLU A 7 17.39 13.82 3.41
C GLU A 7 15.87 13.63 3.31
N ASN A 8 15.24 14.23 2.30
CA ASN A 8 13.82 14.05 2.02
C ASN A 8 13.47 12.60 1.62
N GLN A 9 14.39 11.88 0.97
CA GLN A 9 14.19 10.47 0.60
C GLN A 9 14.30 9.52 1.79
N ILE A 10 15.28 9.73 2.68
CA ILE A 10 15.44 8.93 3.90
C ILE A 10 14.21 9.10 4.79
N SER A 11 13.76 10.34 4.98
CA SER A 11 12.59 10.62 5.82
C SER A 11 11.32 9.95 5.30
N LEU A 12 11.13 9.88 3.97
CA LEU A 12 9.96 9.26 3.36
C LEU A 12 9.92 7.73 3.56
N VAL A 13 11.07 7.05 3.41
CA VAL A 13 11.19 5.61 3.69
C VAL A 13 10.95 5.32 5.16
N GLU A 14 11.49 6.15 6.06
CA GLU A 14 11.28 6.02 7.51
C GLU A 14 9.81 6.25 7.88
N LEU A 15 9.13 7.20 7.24
CA LEU A 15 7.71 7.48 7.45
C LEU A 15 6.86 6.26 7.08
N ILE A 16 7.11 5.63 5.91
CA ILE A 16 6.41 4.39 5.52
C ILE A 16 6.74 3.22 6.44
N LYS A 17 7.98 3.12 6.94
CA LYS A 17 8.33 2.12 7.95
C LYS A 17 7.53 2.34 9.24
N GLY A 18 7.37 3.60 9.65
CA GLY A 18 6.62 4.05 10.83
C GLY A 18 5.09 4.00 10.69
N VAL A 19 4.54 3.87 9.48
CA VAL A 19 3.08 3.74 9.27
C VAL A 19 2.52 2.64 10.18
N LEU A 20 1.57 3.05 11.02
CA LEU A 20 0.93 2.18 11.98
C LEU A 20 0.12 1.10 11.25
N PRO A 21 0.18 -0.17 11.68
CA PRO A 21 -0.61 -1.25 11.07
C PRO A 21 -2.11 -0.94 11.03
N SER A 22 -2.64 -0.24 12.03
CA SER A 22 -4.04 0.17 12.12
C SER A 22 -4.44 1.17 11.02
N GLU A 23 -3.58 2.14 10.71
CA GLU A 23 -3.82 3.13 9.65
C GLU A 23 -3.83 2.47 8.28
N LEU A 24 -2.85 1.59 8.01
CA LEU A 24 -2.80 0.82 6.77
C LEU A 24 -4.01 -0.10 6.63
N LYS A 25 -4.47 -0.72 7.75
CA LYS A 25 -5.69 -1.55 7.78
C LYS A 25 -6.94 -0.74 7.45
N ARG A 26 -7.10 0.44 8.07
CA ARG A 26 -8.21 1.35 7.80
C ARG A 26 -8.25 1.80 6.34
N PHE A 27 -7.11 2.24 5.81
CA PHE A 27 -7.00 2.64 4.41
C PHE A 27 -7.35 1.50 3.45
N THR A 28 -6.75 0.32 3.65
CA THR A 28 -6.96 -0.83 2.76
C THR A 28 -8.41 -1.29 2.73
N ARG A 29 -9.10 -1.28 3.88
CA ARG A 29 -10.53 -1.62 3.94
C ARG A 29 -11.39 -0.65 3.14
N LYS A 30 -11.19 0.66 3.33
CA LYS A 30 -11.88 1.67 2.51
C LYS A 30 -11.59 1.48 1.02
N TYR A 31 -10.33 1.22 0.66
CA TYR A 31 -9.96 0.95 -0.73
C TYR A 31 -10.72 -0.26 -1.30
N ILE A 32 -10.89 -1.34 -0.54
CA ILE A 32 -11.67 -2.52 -0.94
C ILE A 32 -13.16 -2.19 -1.08
N GLU A 33 -13.72 -1.33 -0.23
CA GLU A 33 -15.10 -0.84 -0.36
C GLU A 33 -15.31 -0.06 -1.67
N ASP A 34 -14.29 0.65 -2.12
CA ASP A 34 -14.34 1.43 -3.36
C ASP A 34 -14.04 0.60 -4.61
N HIS A 35 -13.43 -0.60 -4.48
CA HIS A 35 -12.92 -1.39 -5.60
C HIS A 35 -13.33 -2.87 -5.57
N LYS A 36 -13.95 -3.33 -6.66
CA LYS A 36 -14.32 -4.75 -6.82
C LYS A 36 -13.13 -5.68 -7.02
N PHE A 37 -12.11 -5.22 -7.74
CA PHE A 37 -10.86 -5.94 -8.00
C PHE A 37 -9.68 -5.05 -7.68
N LEU A 38 -8.62 -5.64 -7.11
CA LEU A 38 -7.45 -4.90 -6.66
C LEU A 38 -6.19 -5.75 -6.70
N THR A 39 -5.04 -5.09 -6.80
CA THR A 39 -3.72 -5.68 -6.52
C THR A 39 -3.05 -4.95 -5.37
N LEU A 40 -2.06 -5.59 -4.71
CA LEU A 40 -1.25 -4.91 -3.68
C LEU A 40 -0.57 -3.65 -4.22
N LYS A 41 -0.19 -3.71 -5.51
CA LYS A 41 0.45 -2.61 -6.20
C LYS A 41 -0.50 -1.42 -6.26
N ASP A 42 -1.74 -1.61 -6.68
CA ASP A 42 -2.72 -0.52 -6.83
C ASP A 42 -3.02 0.15 -5.48
N ILE A 43 -3.22 -0.65 -4.42
CA ILE A 43 -3.38 -0.13 -3.05
C ILE A 43 -2.15 0.69 -2.64
N SER A 44 -0.94 0.20 -2.92
CA SER A 44 0.30 0.90 -2.58
C SER A 44 0.43 2.24 -3.30
N TYR A 45 0.12 2.29 -4.60
CA TYR A 45 0.12 3.55 -5.36
C TYR A 45 -0.88 4.54 -4.76
N SER A 46 -2.12 4.09 -4.53
CA SER A 46 -3.17 4.94 -3.97
C SER A 46 -2.81 5.44 -2.56
N PHE A 47 -2.19 4.60 -1.72
CA PHE A 47 -1.72 5.02 -0.40
C PHE A 47 -0.63 6.09 -0.49
N ILE A 48 0.35 5.90 -1.39
CA ILE A 48 1.42 6.88 -1.60
C ILE A 48 0.81 8.20 -2.09
N ASP A 49 -0.03 8.17 -3.11
CA ASP A 49 -0.64 9.38 -3.68
C ASP A 49 -1.57 10.11 -2.69
N THR A 50 -2.18 9.37 -1.74
CA THR A 50 -3.06 9.95 -0.70
C THR A 50 -2.28 10.66 0.41
N TYR A 51 -1.18 10.08 0.86
CA TYR A 51 -0.46 10.56 2.05
C TYR A 51 0.86 11.27 1.75
N TYR A 52 1.39 11.13 0.53
CA TYR A 52 2.69 11.64 0.12
C TYR A 52 2.56 12.32 -1.25
N SER A 53 2.17 13.58 -1.23
CA SER A 53 1.88 14.39 -2.43
C SER A 53 3.11 15.06 -3.06
N PHE A 54 4.31 14.77 -2.58
CA PHE A 54 5.55 15.38 -3.09
C PHE A 54 6.05 14.69 -4.37
N PRO A 55 6.86 15.38 -5.20
CA PRO A 55 7.49 14.77 -6.37
C PRO A 55 8.45 13.66 -5.94
N ILE A 56 8.04 12.40 -6.10
CA ILE A 56 8.84 11.21 -5.80
C ILE A 56 9.44 10.67 -7.10
N LEU A 57 10.74 10.40 -7.12
CA LEU A 57 11.41 9.79 -8.28
C LEU A 57 10.87 8.38 -8.52
N ARG A 58 10.87 7.94 -9.79
CA ARG A 58 10.31 6.65 -10.18
C ARG A 58 10.89 5.46 -9.40
N HIS A 59 12.20 5.46 -9.15
CA HIS A 59 12.87 4.37 -8.43
C HIS A 59 12.55 4.37 -6.92
N GLU A 60 12.37 5.54 -6.32
CA GLU A 60 11.92 5.67 -4.93
C GLU A 60 10.51 5.14 -4.76
N ARG A 61 9.61 5.55 -5.66
CA ARG A 61 8.22 5.06 -5.67
C ARG A 61 8.19 3.54 -5.72
N LEU A 62 9.04 2.91 -6.53
CA LEU A 62 9.17 1.45 -6.58
C LEU A 62 9.64 0.84 -5.25
N ASN A 63 10.61 1.46 -4.57
CA ASN A 63 11.08 1.00 -3.25
C ASN A 63 9.97 1.09 -2.19
N LEU A 64 9.21 2.19 -2.16
CA LEU A 64 8.08 2.38 -1.23
C LEU A 64 6.99 1.35 -1.48
N ILE A 65 6.65 1.11 -2.75
CA ILE A 65 5.70 0.07 -3.15
C ILE A 65 6.17 -1.30 -2.69
N HIS A 66 7.47 -1.60 -2.79
CA HIS A 66 8.00 -2.88 -2.32
C HIS A 66 7.81 -3.06 -0.80
N ILE A 67 8.07 -2.02 -0.02
CA ILE A 67 7.85 -2.01 1.44
C ILE A 67 6.37 -2.17 1.76
N LEU A 68 5.50 -1.39 1.12
CA LEU A 68 4.05 -1.45 1.31
C LEU A 68 3.48 -2.80 0.92
N ASN A 69 3.88 -3.37 -0.23
CA ASN A 69 3.43 -4.70 -0.66
C ASN A 69 3.73 -5.78 0.37
N ARG A 70 4.89 -5.73 1.05
CA ARG A 70 5.20 -6.68 2.12
C ARG A 70 4.25 -6.54 3.32
N LYS A 71 3.93 -5.31 3.71
CA LYS A 71 2.97 -5.04 4.80
C LYS A 71 1.55 -5.44 4.39
N LEU A 72 1.12 -5.04 3.20
CA LEU A 72 -0.19 -5.35 2.64
C LEU A 72 -0.38 -6.85 2.42
N GLY A 73 0.64 -7.60 2.03
CA GLY A 73 0.53 -9.05 1.87
C GLY A 73 0.08 -9.77 3.16
N ARG A 74 0.57 -9.32 4.32
CA ARG A 74 0.12 -9.83 5.64
C ARG A 74 -1.33 -9.44 5.91
N LEU A 75 -1.65 -8.17 5.72
CA LEU A 75 -2.99 -7.64 5.95
C LEU A 75 -4.05 -8.30 5.06
N ILE A 76 -3.77 -8.44 3.76
CA ILE A 76 -4.65 -9.11 2.80
C ILE A 76 -4.84 -10.58 3.17
N SER A 77 -3.82 -11.26 3.70
CA SER A 77 -3.96 -12.62 4.22
C SER A 77 -4.89 -12.69 5.43
N GLU A 78 -4.90 -11.66 6.29
CA GLU A 78 -5.89 -11.55 7.39
C GLU A 78 -7.30 -11.33 6.85
N LEU A 79 -7.47 -10.40 5.90
CA LEU A 79 -8.78 -10.09 5.31
C LEU A 79 -9.36 -11.30 4.55
N MET A 80 -8.51 -12.15 3.96
CA MET A 80 -8.93 -13.44 3.38
C MET A 80 -9.43 -14.41 4.46
N LYS A 81 -8.78 -14.48 5.63
CA LYS A 81 -9.24 -15.30 6.77
C LYS A 81 -10.55 -14.78 7.36
N GLU A 82 -10.78 -13.48 7.28
CA GLU A 82 -12.04 -12.82 7.65
C GLU A 82 -13.13 -12.94 6.56
N SER A 83 -12.87 -13.66 5.46
CA SER A 83 -13.79 -13.82 4.31
C SER A 83 -14.24 -12.50 3.65
N LEU A 84 -13.46 -11.43 3.78
CA LEU A 84 -13.77 -10.13 3.19
C LEU A 84 -13.32 -10.02 1.73
N ILE A 85 -12.28 -10.78 1.37
CA ILE A 85 -11.71 -10.81 0.02
C ILE A 85 -11.31 -12.23 -0.39
N GLU A 86 -11.38 -12.50 -1.68
CA GLU A 86 -10.94 -13.73 -2.31
C GLU A 86 -9.75 -13.47 -3.25
N ARG A 87 -8.85 -14.46 -3.36
CA ARG A 87 -7.72 -14.39 -4.29
C ARG A 87 -8.09 -15.06 -5.60
N PHE A 88 -8.10 -14.29 -6.69
CA PHE A 88 -8.46 -14.78 -8.03
C PHE A 88 -7.25 -15.33 -8.79
N ASN A 89 -6.07 -14.78 -8.56
CA ASN A 89 -4.80 -15.25 -9.12
C ASN A 89 -3.61 -14.88 -8.22
N VAL A 90 -2.39 -15.07 -8.70
CA VAL A 90 -1.18 -14.81 -7.92
C VAL A 90 -1.08 -13.36 -7.40
N LYS A 91 -1.68 -12.35 -8.05
CA LYS A 91 -1.52 -10.94 -7.66
C LYS A 91 -2.82 -10.14 -7.53
N THR A 92 -3.96 -10.76 -7.84
CA THR A 92 -5.26 -10.09 -7.94
C THR A 92 -6.21 -10.64 -6.90
N TYR A 93 -6.89 -9.73 -6.21
CA TYR A 93 -7.87 -10.00 -5.18
C TYR A 93 -9.21 -9.40 -5.59
N LYS A 94 -10.30 -10.04 -5.17
CA LYS A 94 -11.67 -9.64 -5.44
C LYS A 94 -12.40 -9.47 -4.10
N ARG A 95 -13.20 -8.41 -3.98
CA ARG A 95 -14.09 -8.27 -2.83
C ARG A 95 -15.18 -9.34 -2.87
N VAL A 96 -15.48 -9.92 -1.71
CA VAL A 96 -16.68 -10.74 -1.53
C VAL A 96 -17.85 -9.77 -1.35
N ASP A 97 -18.70 -9.64 -2.37
CA ASP A 97 -19.97 -8.94 -2.22
C ASP A 97 -20.89 -9.90 -1.42
N LEU A 98 -21.21 -9.53 -0.17
CA LEU A 98 -22.15 -10.26 0.68
C LEU A 98 -23.60 -9.98 0.29
#